data_AF-A0A3D0EU61-F1
#
_entry.id   AF-A0A3D0EU61-F1
#
_cell.length_a   1.000
_cell.length_b   1.000
_cell.length_c   1.000
_cell.angle_alpha   90.00
_cell.angle_beta   90.00
_cell.angle_gamma   90.00
#
_symmetry.space_group_name_H-M   'P 1'
#
loop_
_entity.id
_entity.type
_entity.pdbx_description
1 polymer ?
#
loop_
_entity_poly.entity_id
_entity_poly.type
_entity_poly.pdbx_seq_one_letter_code
_entity_poly.pdbx_strand_id
1 'polypeptide(L)'
;MFFLYQILGWILLPIAILRVFVRSRTEPSYRNNLSERFGLLKSKKDKPVIWLHAVSVGEMLACQQLVEHLESRFKEFNILITCTTPGGRETAKQFTSPRVSVAYLPFDINLFISTFIRRTKPVCLLVMETEIWPTLYAKCSKYEVPIFMLNARLSEKSMRGYLKLKGLSQQTIGCVSGILAQTENDAARLRRIGGKDILVTGNLKFDRRATSKQLKLG
;
A
#
# COMPACT_ATOMS: atom_id res chain seq x y z
N MET A 1 -8.72 -10.82 -18.90
CA MET A 1 -7.55 -9.98 -18.54
C MET A 1 -6.96 -10.35 -17.19
N PHE A 2 -7.75 -10.43 -16.10
CA PHE A 2 -7.24 -10.80 -14.77
C PHE A 2 -6.54 -12.18 -14.73
N PHE A 3 -7.07 -13.19 -15.42
CA PHE A 3 -6.42 -14.51 -15.53
C PHE A 3 -5.03 -14.44 -16.19
N LEU A 4 -4.89 -13.70 -17.30
CA LEU A 4 -3.61 -13.47 -17.96
C LEU A 4 -2.62 -12.72 -17.05
N TYR A 5 -3.11 -11.74 -16.29
CA TYR A 5 -2.31 -11.04 -15.28
C TYR A 5 -1.74 -12.03 -14.24
N GLN A 6 -2.53 -13.01 -13.78
CA GLN A 6 -2.05 -14.04 -12.83
C GLN A 6 -1.00 -14.97 -13.46
N ILE A 7 -1.20 -15.41 -14.70
CA ILE A 7 -0.22 -16.24 -15.42
C ILE A 7 1.11 -15.47 -15.53
N LEU A 8 1.04 -14.20 -15.95
CA LEU A 8 2.22 -13.35 -16.04
C LEU A 8 2.91 -13.19 -14.67
N GLY A 9 2.14 -13.03 -13.60
CA GLY A 9 2.68 -12.99 -12.23
C GLY A 9 3.50 -14.23 -11.88
N TRP A 10 3.00 -15.43 -12.20
CA TRP A 10 3.74 -16.68 -11.99
C TRP A 10 4.99 -16.80 -12.87
N ILE A 11 4.93 -16.38 -14.12
CA ILE A 11 6.09 -16.38 -15.03
C ILE A 11 7.17 -15.41 -14.55
N LEU A 12 6.78 -14.24 -14.04
CA LEU A 12 7.71 -13.23 -13.54
C LEU A 12 8.23 -13.51 -12.12
N LEU A 13 7.60 -14.42 -11.37
CA LEU A 13 7.99 -14.73 -10.00
C LEU A 13 9.43 -15.24 -9.85
N PRO A 14 9.92 -16.22 -10.66
CA PRO A 14 11.32 -16.63 -10.62
C PRO A 14 12.30 -15.48 -10.89
N ILE A 15 11.95 -14.59 -11.82
CA ILE A 15 12.76 -13.41 -12.15
C ILE A 15 12.79 -12.43 -10.96
N ALA A 16 11.65 -12.19 -10.31
CA ALA A 16 11.56 -11.34 -9.13
C ALA A 16 12.38 -11.89 -7.97
N ILE A 17 12.30 -13.21 -7.73
CA ILE A 17 13.09 -13.91 -6.70
C ILE A 17 14.58 -13.82 -7.03
N LEU A 18 14.98 -14.11 -8.27
CA LEU A 18 16.37 -13.99 -8.71
C LEU A 18 16.90 -12.57 -8.51
N ARG A 19 16.11 -11.54 -8.86
CA ARG A 19 16.48 -10.14 -8.65
C ARG A 19 16.69 -9.81 -7.18
N VAL A 20 15.85 -10.33 -6.28
CA VAL A 20 16.02 -10.19 -4.83
C VAL A 20 17.33 -10.84 -4.38
N PHE A 21 17.65 -12.05 -4.84
CA PHE A 21 18.90 -12.73 -4.51
C PHE A 21 20.13 -11.99 -5.05
N VAL A 22 20.10 -11.54 -6.30
CA VAL A 22 21.20 -10.77 -6.92
C VAL A 22 21.43 -9.47 -6.14
N ARG A 23 20.36 -8.71 -5.83
CA ARG A 23 20.46 -7.48 -5.03
C ARG A 23 20.93 -7.76 -3.60
N SER A 24 20.58 -8.92 -3.03
CA SER A 24 21.04 -9.30 -1.69
C SER A 24 22.55 -9.50 -1.56
N ARG A 25 23.27 -9.66 -2.68
CA ARG A 25 24.73 -9.73 -2.69
C ARG A 25 25.38 -8.39 -2.31
N THR A 26 24.76 -7.27 -2.69
CA THR A 26 25.25 -5.92 -2.37
C THR A 26 24.52 -5.32 -1.19
N GLU A 27 23.24 -5.65 -0.99
CA GLU A 27 22.41 -5.14 0.09
C GLU A 27 21.66 -6.28 0.80
N PRO A 28 22.24 -6.86 1.86
CA PRO A 28 21.70 -8.05 2.53
C PRO A 28 20.26 -7.90 3.08
N SER A 29 19.78 -6.66 3.25
CA SER A 29 18.40 -6.35 3.65
C SER A 29 17.34 -6.95 2.72
N TYR A 30 17.67 -7.21 1.45
CA TYR A 30 16.76 -7.79 0.45
C TYR A 30 16.35 -9.23 0.75
N ARG A 31 17.25 -10.05 1.31
CA ARG A 31 16.96 -11.45 1.66
C ARG A 31 16.31 -11.61 3.03
N ASN A 32 16.39 -10.58 3.88
CA ASN A 32 15.75 -10.59 5.18
C ASN A 32 14.22 -10.54 5.02
N ASN A 33 13.50 -11.32 5.84
CA ASN A 33 12.04 -11.36 5.84
C ASN A 33 11.41 -11.74 4.47
N LEU A 34 12.12 -12.52 3.67
CA LEU A 34 11.66 -12.96 2.34
C LEU A 34 10.32 -13.71 2.39
N SER A 35 10.05 -14.42 3.49
CA SER A 35 8.80 -15.15 3.71
C SER A 35 7.56 -14.24 3.64
N GLU A 36 7.67 -12.98 4.06
CA GLU A 36 6.58 -12.02 4.02
C GLU A 36 6.12 -11.72 2.59
N ARG A 37 7.05 -11.74 1.62
CA ARG A 37 6.75 -11.57 0.19
C ARG A 37 5.90 -12.71 -0.38
N PHE A 38 5.80 -13.82 0.32
CA PHE A 38 4.91 -14.95 0.01
C PHE A 38 3.63 -14.95 0.87
N GLY A 39 3.38 -13.88 1.62
CA GLY A 39 2.26 -13.77 2.56
C GLY A 39 2.51 -14.44 3.90
N LEU A 40 3.73 -14.92 4.16
CA LEU A 40 4.08 -15.64 5.38
C LEU A 40 4.71 -14.68 6.39
N LEU A 41 3.85 -14.08 7.22
CA LEU A 41 4.24 -13.29 8.37
C LEU A 41 3.70 -13.88 9.69
N LYS A 42 4.38 -13.54 10.79
CA LYS A 42 3.90 -13.75 12.15
C LYS A 42 3.04 -12.55 12.53
N SER A 43 1.72 -12.73 12.53
CA SER A 43 0.78 -11.69 12.96
C SER A 43 0.55 -11.80 14.47
N LYS A 44 0.59 -10.67 15.18
CA LYS A 44 0.08 -10.58 16.55
C LYS A 44 -1.45 -10.64 16.46
N LYS A 45 -2.05 -11.67 17.03
CA LYS A 45 -3.50 -11.94 16.96
C LYS A 45 -4.30 -11.28 18.08
N ASP A 46 -3.70 -10.32 18.78
CA ASP A 46 -4.27 -9.70 19.98
C ASP A 46 -5.33 -8.63 19.65
N LYS A 47 -5.25 -7.97 18.49
CA LYS A 47 -6.19 -6.93 18.07
C LYS A 47 -6.47 -6.98 16.56
N PRO A 48 -7.63 -6.48 16.09
CA PRO A 48 -7.87 -6.25 14.67
C PRO A 48 -6.85 -5.28 14.07
N VAL A 49 -6.58 -5.39 12.77
CA VAL A 49 -5.47 -4.69 12.12
C VAL A 49 -5.96 -3.68 11.09
N ILE A 50 -5.55 -2.42 11.24
CA ILE A 50 -5.61 -1.43 10.17
C ILE A 50 -4.36 -1.64 9.30
N TRP A 51 -4.56 -1.93 8.01
CA TRP A 51 -3.46 -2.17 7.09
C TRP A 51 -3.16 -0.92 6.27
N LEU A 52 -1.97 -0.33 6.46
CA LEU A 52 -1.48 0.81 5.71
C LEU A 52 -0.40 0.38 4.72
N HIS A 53 -0.54 0.71 3.44
CA HIS A 53 0.43 0.41 2.40
C HIS A 53 1.08 1.69 1.87
N ALA A 54 2.41 1.75 1.97
CA ALA A 54 3.25 2.85 1.47
C ALA A 54 4.50 2.27 0.77
N VAL A 55 4.68 2.60 -0.50
CA VAL A 55 5.69 2.01 -1.39
C VAL A 55 7.01 2.79 -1.36
N SER A 56 6.95 4.11 -1.21
CA SER A 56 8.14 4.97 -1.22
C SER A 56 8.52 5.52 0.16
N VAL A 57 9.78 5.94 0.30
CA VAL A 57 10.27 6.67 1.50
C VAL A 57 9.45 7.94 1.73
N GLY A 58 9.12 8.67 0.66
CA GLY A 58 8.31 9.88 0.74
C GLY A 58 6.89 9.62 1.24
N GLU A 59 6.26 8.53 0.79
CA GLU A 59 4.95 8.09 1.30
C GLU A 59 5.05 7.64 2.75
N MET A 60 6.09 6.89 3.11
CA MET A 60 6.28 6.41 4.49
C MET A 60 6.43 7.57 5.48
N LEU A 61 7.15 8.63 5.09
CA LEU A 61 7.24 9.87 5.87
C LEU A 61 5.89 10.61 5.94
N ALA A 62 5.12 10.63 4.85
CA ALA A 62 3.78 11.24 4.86
C ALA A 62 2.79 10.45 5.73
N CYS A 63 2.98 9.13 5.86
CA CYS A 63 2.17 8.28 6.74
C CYS A 63 2.37 8.59 8.21
N GLN A 64 3.45 9.28 8.61
CA GLN A 64 3.80 9.32 10.02
C GLN A 64 2.72 9.95 10.89
N GLN A 65 2.23 11.11 10.46
CA GLN A 65 1.15 11.77 11.18
C GLN A 65 -0.16 10.98 11.09
N LEU A 66 -0.43 10.34 9.95
CA LEU A 66 -1.60 9.47 9.82
C LEU A 66 -1.55 8.33 10.85
N VAL A 67 -0.40 7.68 11.00
CA VAL A 67 -0.19 6.61 11.99
C VAL A 67 -0.43 7.15 13.41
N GLU A 68 0.15 8.30 13.76
CA GLU A 68 -0.06 8.94 15.08
C GLU A 68 -1.55 9.26 15.35
N HIS A 69 -2.28 9.76 14.35
CA HIS A 69 -3.72 10.04 14.46
C HIS A 69 -4.53 8.74 14.59
N LEU A 70 -4.24 7.73 13.78
CA LEU A 70 -4.89 6.42 13.89
C LEU A 70 -4.66 5.81 15.27
N GLU A 71 -3.42 5.86 15.76
CA GLU A 71 -3.05 5.35 17.07
C GLU A 71 -3.78 6.04 18.21
N SER A 72 -3.94 7.36 18.15
CA SER A 72 -4.61 8.14 19.20
C SER A 72 -6.14 7.95 19.18
N ARG A 73 -6.74 7.87 17.98
CA ARG A 73 -8.20 7.79 17.78
C ARG A 73 -8.74 6.37 17.94
N PHE A 74 -7.98 5.36 17.53
CA PHE A 74 -8.38 3.96 17.39
C PHE A 74 -7.45 3.07 18.24
N LYS A 75 -7.70 3.06 19.56
CA LYS A 75 -6.84 2.38 20.56
C LYS A 75 -6.97 0.86 20.56
N GLU A 76 -8.08 0.37 20.02
CA GLU A 76 -8.49 -1.01 19.91
C GLU A 76 -7.88 -1.74 18.71
N PHE A 77 -7.19 -1.02 17.81
CA PHE A 77 -6.55 -1.59 16.63
C PHE A 77 -5.02 -1.60 16.72
N ASN A 78 -4.45 -2.62 16.08
CA ASN A 78 -3.04 -2.63 15.68
C ASN A 78 -2.90 -2.03 14.27
N ILE A 79 -1.70 -1.57 13.95
CA ILE A 79 -1.40 -1.03 12.61
C ILE A 79 -0.34 -1.92 11.95
N LEU A 80 -0.64 -2.39 10.75
CA LEU A 80 0.32 -3.10 9.90
C LEU A 80 0.70 -2.22 8.72
N ILE A 81 1.98 -1.88 8.65
CA ILE A 81 2.53 -1.09 7.54
C ILE A 81 3.24 -2.03 6.56
N THR A 82 2.85 -1.99 5.29
CA THR A 82 3.55 -2.71 4.22
C THR A 82 4.28 -1.79 3.26
N CYS A 83 5.46 -2.24 2.84
CA CYS A 83 6.27 -1.61 1.79
C CYS A 83 6.80 -2.66 0.82
N THR A 84 7.42 -2.25 -0.29
CA THR A 84 7.96 -3.20 -1.28
C THR A 84 9.50 -3.22 -1.30
N THR A 85 10.15 -2.22 -0.71
CA THR A 85 11.61 -2.01 -0.77
C THR A 85 12.27 -1.98 0.61
N PRO A 86 13.55 -2.38 0.74
CA PRO A 86 14.26 -2.27 2.00
C PRO A 86 14.37 -0.84 2.54
N GLY A 87 14.57 0.16 1.67
CA GLY A 87 14.59 1.57 2.08
C GLY A 87 13.26 2.04 2.69
N GLY A 88 12.12 1.58 2.14
CA GLY A 88 10.81 1.81 2.74
C GLY A 88 10.68 1.15 4.12
N ARG A 89 11.18 -0.08 4.27
CA ARG A 89 11.18 -0.79 5.56
C ARG A 89 12.07 -0.12 6.60
N GLU A 90 13.25 0.34 6.19
CA GLU A 90 14.17 1.06 7.07
C GLU A 90 13.52 2.35 7.58
N THR A 91 12.90 3.11 6.68
CA THR A 91 12.15 4.32 7.04
C THR A 91 11.02 4.00 8.03
N ALA A 92 10.34 2.87 7.86
CA ALA A 92 9.28 2.45 8.77
C ALA A 92 9.77 2.12 10.19
N LYS A 93 11.08 2.00 10.46
CA LYS A 93 11.60 1.84 11.83
C LYS A 93 11.40 3.08 12.70
N GLN A 94 11.10 4.23 12.11
CA GLN A 94 10.72 5.43 12.87
C GLN A 94 9.40 5.24 13.65
N PHE A 95 8.58 4.26 13.25
CA PHE A 95 7.37 3.87 13.98
C PHE A 95 7.74 2.99 15.18
N THR A 96 7.97 3.62 16.33
CA THR A 96 8.44 2.94 17.55
C THR A 96 7.31 2.35 18.41
N SER A 97 6.04 2.65 18.08
CA SER A 97 4.91 2.14 18.85
C SER A 97 4.84 0.61 18.81
N PRO A 98 4.59 -0.07 19.96
CA PRO A 98 4.49 -1.52 20.02
C PRO A 98 3.27 -2.09 19.27
N ARG A 99 2.31 -1.23 18.90
CA ARG A 99 1.12 -1.56 18.09
C ARG A 99 1.35 -1.48 16.59
N VAL A 100 2.47 -0.89 16.17
CA VAL A 100 2.84 -0.81 14.76
C VAL A 100 3.74 -1.98 14.43
N SER A 101 3.40 -2.69 13.36
CA SER A 101 4.21 -3.75 12.79
C SER A 101 4.51 -3.44 11.32
N VAL A 102 5.67 -3.89 10.85
CA VAL A 102 6.12 -3.62 9.48
C VAL A 102 6.40 -4.94 8.77
N ALA A 103 5.88 -5.07 7.56
CA ALA A 103 6.13 -6.22 6.69
C ALA A 103 6.37 -5.78 5.23
N TYR A 104 6.90 -6.68 4.42
CA TYR A 104 6.85 -6.53 2.97
C TYR A 104 5.47 -6.89 2.44
N LEU A 105 5.00 -6.13 1.44
CA LEU A 105 3.83 -6.53 0.66
C LEU A 105 4.15 -7.85 -0.06
N PRO A 106 3.22 -8.83 -0.06
CA PRO A 106 3.39 -10.04 -0.86
C PRO A 106 3.46 -9.73 -2.35
N PHE A 107 4.09 -10.61 -3.12
CA PHE A 107 3.94 -10.56 -4.58
C PHE A 107 2.45 -10.66 -4.94
N ASP A 108 2.03 -9.88 -5.94
CA ASP A 108 0.62 -9.73 -6.34
C ASP A 108 0.11 -10.96 -7.09
N ILE A 109 0.04 -12.08 -6.37
CA ILE A 109 -0.36 -13.40 -6.83
C ILE A 109 -1.42 -13.91 -5.86
N ASN A 110 -2.47 -14.51 -6.41
CA ASN A 110 -3.65 -14.96 -5.67
C ASN A 110 -3.32 -15.70 -4.37
N LEU A 111 -2.37 -16.64 -4.43
CA LEU A 111 -1.96 -17.48 -3.30
C LEU A 111 -1.37 -16.65 -2.15
N PHE A 112 -0.45 -15.74 -2.46
CA PHE A 112 0.33 -15.01 -1.47
C PHE A 112 -0.50 -13.91 -0.81
N ILE A 113 -1.26 -13.15 -1.60
CA ILE A 113 -2.17 -12.12 -1.09
C ILE A 113 -3.27 -12.75 -0.22
N SER A 114 -3.87 -13.86 -0.66
CA SER A 114 -4.89 -14.55 0.14
C SER A 114 -4.33 -15.07 1.47
N THR A 115 -3.10 -15.59 1.45
CA THR A 115 -2.43 -16.07 2.65
C THR A 115 -2.13 -14.91 3.61
N PHE A 116 -1.70 -13.77 3.07
CA PHE A 116 -1.47 -12.56 3.85
C PHE A 116 -2.75 -12.07 4.54
N ILE A 117 -3.83 -11.86 3.79
CA ILE A 117 -5.11 -11.37 4.33
C ILE A 117 -5.65 -12.32 5.41
N ARG A 118 -5.60 -13.64 5.20
CA ARG A 118 -6.06 -14.61 6.21
C ARG A 118 -5.23 -14.59 7.50
N ARG A 119 -3.94 -14.28 7.39
CA ARG A 119 -3.02 -14.23 8.54
C ARG A 119 -3.14 -12.92 9.31
N THR A 120 -3.35 -11.82 8.61
CA THR A 120 -3.39 -10.47 9.21
C THR A 120 -4.79 -10.04 9.60
N LYS A 121 -5.83 -10.59 8.97
CA LYS A 121 -7.24 -10.27 9.18
C LYS A 121 -7.49 -8.76 9.27
N PRO A 122 -7.10 -8.00 8.23
CA PRO A 122 -7.20 -6.55 8.27
C PRO A 122 -8.68 -6.13 8.23
N VAL A 123 -9.02 -5.08 8.97
CA VAL A 123 -10.37 -4.50 8.95
C VAL A 123 -10.57 -3.51 7.80
N CYS A 124 -9.47 -2.96 7.28
CA CYS A 124 -9.44 -2.14 6.08
C CYS A 124 -8.01 -2.11 5.53
N LEU A 125 -7.89 -1.75 4.25
CA LEU A 125 -6.64 -1.43 3.57
C LEU A 125 -6.63 0.06 3.21
N LEU A 126 -5.63 0.78 3.71
CA LEU A 126 -5.31 2.16 3.36
C LEU A 126 -4.12 2.14 2.40
N VAL A 127 -4.32 2.61 1.16
CA VAL A 127 -3.28 2.67 0.13
C VAL A 127 -2.83 4.11 -0.03
N MET A 128 -1.54 4.39 0.16
CA MET A 128 -0.99 5.71 -0.08
C MET A 128 -0.74 5.96 -1.58
N GLU A 129 -1.13 7.15 -2.02
CA GLU A 129 -1.07 7.56 -3.42
C GLU A 129 -1.86 6.61 -4.36
N THR A 130 -1.30 6.28 -5.53
CA THR A 130 -2.01 5.52 -6.57
C THR A 130 -1.24 4.25 -6.93
N GLU A 131 -1.31 3.27 -6.04
CA GLU A 131 -0.71 1.95 -6.20
C GLU A 131 -1.81 0.92 -6.52
N ILE A 132 -2.02 0.66 -7.80
CA ILE A 132 -3.10 -0.18 -8.32
C ILE A 132 -2.59 -1.61 -8.53
N TRP A 133 -2.94 -2.50 -7.59
CA TRP A 133 -2.52 -3.90 -7.56
C TRP A 133 -3.73 -4.81 -7.79
N PRO A 134 -3.91 -5.37 -9.01
CA PRO A 134 -5.12 -6.10 -9.37
C PRO A 134 -5.48 -7.24 -8.43
N THR A 135 -4.51 -8.05 -8.02
CA THR A 135 -4.76 -9.21 -7.15
C THR A 135 -5.10 -8.75 -5.74
N LEU A 136 -4.29 -7.82 -5.19
CA LEU A 136 -4.52 -7.21 -3.89
C LEU A 136 -5.97 -6.74 -3.76
N TYR A 137 -6.43 -5.93 -4.71
CA TYR A 137 -7.75 -5.31 -4.64
C TYR A 137 -8.87 -6.34 -4.82
N ALA A 138 -8.72 -7.26 -5.78
CA ALA A 138 -9.67 -8.33 -6.00
C ALA A 138 -9.78 -9.26 -4.77
N LYS A 139 -8.67 -9.51 -4.06
CA LYS A 139 -8.70 -10.32 -2.84
C LYS A 139 -9.26 -9.55 -1.66
N CYS A 140 -8.91 -8.29 -1.46
CA CYS A 140 -9.53 -7.45 -0.44
C CYS A 140 -11.05 -7.43 -0.62
N SER A 141 -11.55 -7.20 -1.83
CA SER A 141 -12.99 -7.27 -2.13
C SER A 141 -13.57 -8.67 -1.82
N LYS A 142 -12.90 -9.76 -2.22
CA LYS A 142 -13.34 -11.14 -1.92
C LYS A 142 -13.42 -11.45 -0.42
N TYR A 143 -12.52 -10.88 0.38
CA TYR A 143 -12.47 -11.06 1.84
C TYR A 143 -13.19 -9.94 2.59
N GLU A 144 -13.98 -9.10 1.89
CA GLU A 144 -14.75 -8.00 2.48
C GLU A 144 -13.89 -6.99 3.26
N VAL A 145 -12.65 -6.80 2.83
CA VAL A 145 -11.74 -5.79 3.36
C VAL A 145 -11.92 -4.51 2.54
N PRO A 146 -12.54 -3.44 3.09
CA PRO A 146 -12.70 -2.18 2.38
C PRO A 146 -11.34 -1.55 2.08
N ILE A 147 -11.23 -0.94 0.89
CA ILE A 147 -10.00 -0.32 0.41
C ILE A 147 -10.23 1.18 0.32
N PHE A 148 -9.34 1.96 0.94
CA PHE A 148 -9.33 3.41 0.82
C PHE A 148 -8.02 3.87 0.21
N MET A 149 -8.10 4.64 -0.88
CA MET A 149 -6.94 5.28 -1.46
C MET A 149 -6.77 6.67 -0.84
N LEU A 150 -5.61 6.92 -0.24
CA LEU A 150 -5.31 8.14 0.47
C LEU A 150 -4.32 8.98 -0.31
N ASN A 151 -4.50 10.30 -0.31
CA ASN A 151 -3.61 11.23 -1.00
C ASN A 151 -3.41 10.84 -2.49
N ALA A 152 -4.47 10.33 -3.12
CA ALA A 152 -4.42 9.74 -4.45
C ALA A 152 -4.10 10.82 -5.49
N ARG A 153 -3.11 10.51 -6.35
CA ARG A 153 -2.69 11.37 -7.45
C ARG A 153 -2.48 10.57 -8.72
N LEU A 154 -2.89 11.09 -9.85
CA LEU A 154 -2.77 10.38 -11.11
C LEU A 154 -2.32 11.33 -12.21
N SER A 155 -1.13 11.08 -12.75
CA SER A 155 -0.65 11.84 -13.90
C SER A 155 -1.41 11.47 -15.18
N GLU A 156 -1.47 12.38 -16.15
CA GLU A 156 -2.00 12.11 -17.50
C GLU A 156 -1.32 10.89 -18.16
N LYS A 157 0.00 10.76 -17.98
CA LYS A 157 0.77 9.63 -18.52
C LYS A 157 0.31 8.30 -17.92
N SER A 158 0.18 8.25 -16.60
CA SER A 158 -0.27 7.05 -15.88
C SER A 158 -1.71 6.69 -16.24
N MET A 159 -2.60 7.68 -16.30
CA MET A 159 -3.99 7.48 -16.74
C MET A 159 -4.06 6.84 -18.13
N ARG A 160 -3.30 7.35 -19.11
CA ARG A 160 -3.24 6.72 -20.45
C ARG A 160 -2.77 5.27 -20.40
N GLY A 161 -1.81 4.94 -19.52
CA GLY A 161 -1.37 3.57 -19.28
C GLY A 161 -2.51 2.67 -18.77
N TYR A 162 -3.24 3.12 -17.76
CA TYR A 162 -4.40 2.39 -17.23
C TYR A 162 -5.53 2.24 -18.27
N LEU A 163 -5.77 3.26 -19.11
CA LEU A 163 -6.77 3.19 -20.17
C LEU A 163 -6.42 2.18 -21.27
N LYS A 164 -5.14 1.86 -21.50
CA LYS A 164 -4.75 0.76 -22.43
C LYS A 164 -5.23 -0.61 -21.92
N LEU A 165 -5.32 -0.79 -20.61
CA LEU A 165 -5.82 -1.99 -19.95
C LEU A 165 -7.14 -1.73 -19.23
N LYS A 166 -8.02 -0.91 -19.83
CA LYS A 166 -9.24 -0.37 -19.22
C LYS A 166 -10.06 -1.41 -18.46
N GLY A 167 -10.29 -2.60 -19.05
CA GLY A 167 -11.06 -3.65 -18.39
C GLY A 167 -10.44 -4.12 -17.07
N LEU A 168 -9.12 -4.30 -17.02
CA LEU A 168 -8.41 -4.65 -15.78
C LEU A 168 -8.43 -3.48 -14.80
N SER A 169 -8.11 -2.27 -15.25
CA SER A 169 -8.06 -1.08 -14.37
C SER A 169 -9.41 -0.74 -13.75
N GLN A 170 -10.49 -0.79 -14.53
CA GLN A 170 -11.84 -0.56 -14.03
C GLN A 170 -12.28 -1.66 -13.06
N GLN A 171 -11.97 -2.92 -13.36
CA GLN A 171 -12.24 -4.02 -12.43
C GLN A 171 -11.47 -3.84 -11.12
N THR A 172 -10.20 -3.44 -11.18
CA THR A 172 -9.37 -3.23 -10.00
C THR A 172 -9.85 -2.05 -9.16
N ILE A 173 -10.02 -0.87 -9.77
CA ILE A 173 -10.43 0.33 -9.04
C ILE A 173 -11.88 0.22 -8.55
N GLY A 174 -12.74 -0.53 -9.25
CA GLY A 174 -14.09 -0.80 -8.79
C GLY A 174 -14.18 -1.50 -7.43
N CYS A 175 -13.07 -2.08 -6.93
CA CYS A 175 -12.98 -2.65 -5.58
C CYS A 175 -12.74 -1.59 -4.49
N VAL A 176 -12.44 -0.34 -4.85
CA VAL A 176 -12.11 0.72 -3.89
C VAL A 176 -13.39 1.28 -3.27
N SER A 177 -13.42 1.34 -1.95
CA SER A 177 -14.54 1.83 -1.15
C SER A 177 -14.57 3.37 -1.01
N GLY A 178 -13.42 4.02 -1.17
CA GLY A 178 -13.34 5.48 -1.20
C GLY A 178 -11.97 5.98 -1.64
N ILE A 179 -11.94 7.12 -2.32
CA ILE A 179 -10.73 7.70 -2.89
C ILE A 179 -10.60 9.14 -2.38
N LEU A 180 -9.52 9.44 -1.68
CA LEU A 180 -9.17 10.80 -1.23
C LEU A 180 -8.10 11.36 -2.17
N ALA A 181 -8.54 12.12 -3.18
CA ALA A 181 -7.70 12.71 -4.20
C ALA A 181 -7.05 14.02 -3.75
N GLN A 182 -5.86 14.32 -4.27
CA GLN A 182 -5.14 15.55 -3.95
C GLN A 182 -5.79 16.79 -4.55
N THR A 183 -6.23 16.69 -5.79
CA THR A 183 -6.78 17.81 -6.57
C THR A 183 -7.98 17.37 -7.39
N GLU A 184 -8.78 18.32 -7.88
CA GLU A 184 -9.87 18.04 -8.82
C GLU A 184 -9.37 17.40 -10.11
N ASN A 185 -8.17 17.76 -10.58
CA ASN A 185 -7.57 17.15 -11.75
C ASN A 185 -7.24 15.67 -11.52
N ASP A 186 -6.74 15.32 -10.34
CA ASP A 186 -6.52 13.92 -9.96
C ASP A 186 -7.84 13.16 -9.87
N ALA A 187 -8.86 13.75 -9.24
CA ALA A 187 -10.19 13.17 -9.14
C ALA A 187 -10.79 12.91 -10.53
N ALA A 188 -10.72 13.88 -11.44
CA ALA A 188 -11.20 13.73 -12.82
C ALA A 188 -10.51 12.56 -13.55
N ARG A 189 -9.18 12.42 -13.41
CA ARG A 189 -8.45 11.32 -14.04
C ARG A 189 -8.77 9.96 -13.40
N LEU A 190 -8.92 9.91 -12.08
CA LEU A 190 -9.30 8.69 -11.36
C LEU A 190 -10.71 8.22 -11.77
N ARG A 191 -11.67 9.13 -11.95
CA ARG A 191 -13.00 8.82 -12.52
C ARG A 191 -12.88 8.16 -13.89
N ARG A 192 -12.01 8.68 -14.77
CA ARG A 192 -11.83 8.14 -16.13
C ARG A 192 -11.35 6.69 -16.16
N ILE A 193 -10.60 6.25 -15.15
CA ILE A 193 -10.09 4.87 -15.06
C ILE A 193 -10.99 3.94 -14.20
N GLY A 194 -12.15 4.42 -13.75
CA GLY A 194 -13.17 3.62 -13.05
C GLY A 194 -13.35 3.95 -11.57
N GLY A 195 -12.69 4.99 -11.06
CA GLY A 195 -12.85 5.48 -9.69
C GLY A 195 -14.27 5.93 -9.39
N LYS A 196 -14.77 5.51 -8.23
CA LYS A 196 -16.05 5.93 -7.63
C LYS A 196 -15.77 6.49 -6.24
N ASP A 197 -16.75 7.23 -5.70
CA ASP A 197 -16.70 7.78 -4.33
C ASP A 197 -15.40 8.53 -4.04
N ILE A 198 -15.14 9.54 -4.88
CA ILE A 198 -13.92 10.36 -4.83
C ILE A 198 -14.21 11.68 -4.12
N LEU A 199 -13.46 11.94 -3.05
CA LEU A 199 -13.42 13.21 -2.33
C LEU A 199 -12.07 13.89 -2.58
N VAL A 200 -12.06 15.21 -2.76
CA VAL A 200 -10.81 15.99 -2.82
C VAL A 200 -10.46 16.49 -1.43
N THR A 201 -9.29 16.09 -0.92
CA THR A 201 -8.86 16.37 0.47
C THR A 201 -7.60 17.23 0.55
N GLY A 202 -7.02 17.64 -0.57
CA GLY A 202 -5.71 18.27 -0.59
C GLY A 202 -4.57 17.26 -0.41
N ASN A 203 -3.36 17.76 -0.19
CA ASN A 203 -2.16 16.94 -0.19
C ASN A 203 -1.61 16.74 1.23
N LEU A 204 -1.66 15.48 1.69
CA LEU A 204 -1.21 15.04 3.02
C LEU A 204 0.25 15.41 3.33
N LYS A 205 1.09 15.63 2.30
CA LYS A 205 2.50 16.01 2.50
C LYS A 205 2.65 17.40 3.14
N PHE A 206 1.63 18.25 3.05
CA PHE A 206 1.63 19.59 3.66
C PHE A 206 1.10 19.61 5.09
N ASP A 207 0.52 18.52 5.59
CA ASP A 207 0.00 18.45 6.96
C ASP A 207 1.09 18.30 8.02
N ARG A 208 2.37 18.29 7.59
CA ARG A 208 3.54 18.21 8.46
C ARG A 208 3.55 19.36 9.46
N ARG A 209 3.44 19.03 10.75
CA ARG A 209 3.80 19.95 11.83
C ARG A 209 5.29 20.25 11.68
N ALA A 210 5.63 21.52 11.56
CA ALA A 210 7.03 21.93 11.54
C ALA A 210 7.73 21.39 12.79
N THR A 211 8.87 20.71 12.62
CA THR A 211 9.65 20.27 13.77
C THR A 211 10.18 21.49 14.51
N SER A 212 10.35 21.39 15.83
CA SER A 212 10.93 22.47 16.65
C SER A 212 12.33 22.89 16.19
N LYS A 213 13.04 22.06 15.42
CA LYS A 213 14.31 22.41 14.77
C LYS A 213 14.12 23.24 13.49
N GLN A 214 13.06 23.00 12.71
CA GLN A 214 12.69 23.79 11.53
C GLN A 214 12.11 25.14 11.93
N LEU A 215 11.29 25.19 13.00
CA LEU A 215 10.78 26.45 13.56
C LEU A 215 11.89 27.36 14.13
N LYS A 216 13.05 26.80 14.46
CA LYS A 216 14.24 27.56 14.89
C LYS A 216 15.08 28.10 13.75
N LEU A 217 14.84 27.67 12.50
CA LEU A 217 15.60 28.09 11.33
C LEU A 217 14.92 29.20 10.53
N GLY A 218 13.76 29.71 10.99
CA GLY A 218 12.95 30.72 10.29
C GLY A 218 11.87 30.08 9.45
#